data_AF-A0A8J4GL82-F1
#
_entry.id   AF-A0A8J4GL82-F1
#
_cell.length_a   1.000
_cell.length_b   1.000
_cell.length_c   1.000
_cell.angle_alpha   90.00
_cell.angle_beta   90.00
_cell.angle_gamma   90.00
#
_symmetry.space_group_name_H-M   'P 1'
#
loop_
_entity.id
_entity.type
_entity.pdbx_description
1 polymer ?
#
loop_
_entity_poly.entity_id
_entity_poly.type
_entity_poly.pdbx_seq_one_letter_code
_entity_poly.pdbx_strand_id
1 'polypeptide(L)'
;MQAAEQQQALYRRRDYTDELLRAFPGAQVVNAEGSVVDLPFQLPTGRSTALRVSLSQHFPHDRPVLCVLVPLQHPSVDPSGRVHVRGLERWGALGAHHLFPQRVGIPTGITPPDLVAVIREAFEAILGEATAAKQGLLGGPAGVDGVAGSPARGRDGQLVSLTGGLASPSAFYDNSSNNNHSMEPSAFMEGLPTARLREMLENEAELKKAAATWLKDTPAARALEDVRRQNRAAAEDNQALARAIEEARGHVAIVRSGDYAAMRALFEELYKRQEAVLAKMGTNKLLERLRQEADKADAASDEVLDRFQMGSLSVEAFVEQYVAAREAFHITDLKRQAAEHSNLT
;
A
#
# COMPACT_ATOMS: atom_id res chain seq x y z
N MET A 1 1.41 -27.72 11.90
CA MET A 1 0.84 -27.44 10.56
C MET A 1 1.07 -26.00 10.12
N GLN A 2 0.79 -24.99 10.95
CA GLN A 2 0.98 -23.56 10.59
C GLN A 2 2.40 -23.20 10.11
N ALA A 3 3.46 -23.74 10.73
CA ALA A 3 4.83 -23.44 10.32
C ALA A 3 5.18 -23.94 8.89
N ALA A 4 4.64 -25.09 8.49
CA ALA A 4 4.88 -25.65 7.15
C ALA A 4 4.17 -24.83 6.07
N GLU A 5 2.95 -24.35 6.36
CA GLU A 5 2.18 -23.48 5.47
C GLU A 5 2.86 -22.12 5.29
N GLN A 6 3.37 -21.53 6.37
CA GLN A 6 4.15 -20.29 6.31
C GLN A 6 5.42 -20.45 5.47
N GLN A 7 6.13 -21.56 5.63
CA GLN A 7 7.33 -21.83 4.84
C GLN A 7 7.00 -22.02 3.34
N GLN A 8 5.89 -22.71 3.02
CA GLN A 8 5.44 -22.85 1.65
C GLN A 8 5.01 -21.50 1.03
N ALA A 9 4.34 -20.63 1.80
CA ALA A 9 3.97 -19.29 1.36
C ALA A 9 5.21 -18.42 1.08
N LEU A 10 6.27 -18.54 1.89
CA LEU A 10 7.56 -17.88 1.66
C LEU A 10 8.19 -18.31 0.33
N TYR A 11 8.25 -19.61 0.05
CA TYR A 11 8.78 -20.10 -1.24
C TYR A 11 8.00 -19.55 -2.43
N ARG A 12 6.66 -19.60 -2.38
CA ARG A 12 5.83 -19.06 -3.46
C ARG A 12 6.09 -17.57 -3.70
N ARG A 13 6.12 -16.75 -2.63
CA ARG A 13 6.40 -15.31 -2.76
C ARG A 13 7.73 -15.04 -3.45
N ARG A 14 8.74 -15.84 -3.15
CA ARG A 14 10.04 -15.75 -3.81
C ARG A 14 9.96 -16.08 -5.29
N ASP A 15 9.25 -17.13 -5.67
CA ASP A 15 9.06 -17.50 -7.08
C ASP A 15 8.40 -16.38 -7.88
N TYR A 16 7.35 -15.75 -7.34
CA TYR A 16 6.69 -14.59 -7.97
C TYR A 16 7.59 -13.37 -8.02
N THR A 17 8.41 -13.15 -7.00
CA THR A 17 9.37 -12.05 -6.98
C THR A 17 10.42 -12.23 -8.07
N ASP A 18 10.96 -13.44 -8.22
CA ASP A 18 11.92 -13.76 -9.27
C ASP A 18 11.29 -13.62 -10.67
N GLU A 19 10.00 -13.94 -10.81
CA GLU A 19 9.23 -13.70 -12.02
C GLU A 19 9.08 -12.20 -12.34
N LEU A 20 8.79 -11.36 -11.33
CA LEU A 20 8.74 -9.89 -11.50
C LEU A 20 10.09 -9.31 -11.90
N LEU A 21 11.18 -9.73 -11.24
CA LEU A 21 12.54 -9.30 -11.56
C LEU A 21 12.92 -9.69 -12.99
N ARG A 22 12.45 -10.84 -13.47
CA ARG A 22 12.65 -11.28 -14.86
C ARG A 22 11.82 -10.47 -15.85
N ALA A 23 10.57 -10.14 -15.49
CA ALA A 23 9.64 -9.43 -16.38
C ALA A 23 9.90 -7.92 -16.49
N PHE A 24 10.48 -7.31 -15.45
CA PHE A 24 10.69 -5.86 -15.37
C PHE A 24 12.16 -5.53 -15.06
N PRO A 25 13.00 -5.29 -16.08
CA PRO A 25 14.40 -4.94 -15.89
C PRO A 25 14.51 -3.60 -15.16
N GLY A 26 15.14 -3.60 -13.99
CA GLY A 26 15.25 -2.44 -13.11
C GLY A 26 14.41 -2.54 -11.83
N ALA A 27 13.57 -3.56 -11.70
CA ALA A 27 12.91 -3.89 -10.44
C ALA A 27 13.92 -4.15 -9.32
N GLN A 28 13.64 -3.67 -8.11
CA GLN A 28 14.51 -3.83 -6.94
C GLN A 28 13.73 -4.37 -5.75
N VAL A 29 14.29 -5.39 -5.09
CA VAL A 29 13.73 -5.93 -3.86
C VAL A 29 14.11 -5.02 -2.69
N VAL A 30 13.10 -4.54 -1.95
CA VAL A 30 13.30 -3.57 -0.86
C VAL A 30 13.63 -4.26 0.46
N ASN A 31 13.14 -5.49 0.66
CA ASN A 31 13.27 -6.21 1.93
C ASN A 31 13.90 -7.59 1.75
N ALA A 32 14.57 -8.09 2.80
CA ALA A 32 15.27 -9.37 2.76
C ALA A 32 14.36 -10.58 2.45
N GLU A 33 13.07 -10.49 2.77
CA GLU A 33 12.10 -11.56 2.53
C GLU A 33 11.59 -11.64 1.08
N GLY A 34 11.89 -10.63 0.24
CA GLY A 34 11.34 -10.56 -1.12
C GLY A 34 9.85 -10.24 -1.18
N SER A 35 9.22 -9.82 -0.09
CA SER A 35 7.78 -9.51 -0.11
C SER A 35 7.45 -8.10 -0.60
N VAL A 36 8.46 -7.23 -0.79
CA VAL A 36 8.29 -5.86 -1.29
C VAL A 36 9.26 -5.60 -2.44
N VAL A 37 8.71 -5.23 -3.59
CA VAL A 37 9.47 -4.96 -4.82
C VAL A 37 9.10 -3.58 -5.35
N ASP A 38 10.10 -2.75 -5.65
CA ASP A 38 9.93 -1.45 -6.29
C ASP A 38 10.24 -1.53 -7.78
N LEU A 39 9.31 -1.09 -8.61
CA LEU A 39 9.42 -1.05 -10.06
C LEU A 39 9.58 0.41 -10.51
N PRO A 40 10.79 0.86 -10.90
CA PRO A 40 11.01 2.25 -11.30
C PRO A 40 10.33 2.54 -12.64
N PHE A 41 9.73 3.73 -12.76
CA PHE A 41 9.16 4.23 -14.01
C PHE A 41 9.18 5.76 -14.06
N GLN A 42 9.01 6.33 -15.26
CA GLN A 42 8.97 7.79 -15.44
C GLN A 42 7.56 8.24 -15.79
N LEU A 43 7.07 9.27 -15.11
CA LEU A 43 5.80 9.91 -15.45
C LEU A 43 5.93 10.70 -16.76
N PRO A 44 4.81 11.00 -17.46
CA PRO A 44 4.82 11.86 -18.64
C PRO A 44 5.45 13.24 -18.41
N THR A 45 5.51 13.68 -17.15
CA THR A 45 6.16 14.94 -16.71
C THR A 45 7.69 14.85 -16.68
N GLY A 46 8.27 13.69 -16.94
CA GLY A 46 9.71 13.42 -16.81
C GLY A 46 10.17 13.16 -15.37
N ARG A 47 9.26 13.20 -14.38
CA ARG A 47 9.59 12.84 -13.00
C ARG A 47 9.74 11.34 -12.84
N SER A 48 10.87 10.91 -12.28
CA SER A 48 11.09 9.52 -11.90
C SER A 48 10.33 9.17 -10.62
N THR A 49 9.71 8.01 -10.61
CA THR A 49 8.99 7.45 -9.45
C THR A 49 9.14 5.91 -9.47
N ALA A 50 8.50 5.22 -8.53
CA ALA A 50 8.41 3.76 -8.54
C ALA A 50 7.03 3.28 -8.12
N LEU A 51 6.62 2.13 -8.68
CA LEU A 51 5.47 1.36 -8.26
C LEU A 51 5.95 0.29 -7.27
N ARG A 52 5.57 0.44 -6.01
CA ARG A 52 5.84 -0.52 -4.94
C ARG A 52 4.77 -1.61 -4.94
N VAL A 53 5.21 -2.85 -5.07
CA VAL A 53 4.40 -4.07 -4.97
C VAL A 53 4.68 -4.72 -3.64
N SER A 54 3.65 -4.85 -2.80
CA SER A 54 3.75 -5.52 -1.50
C SER A 54 2.90 -6.79 -1.51
N LEU A 55 3.53 -7.92 -1.21
CA LEU A 55 2.92 -9.24 -1.15
C LEU A 55 2.58 -9.60 0.31
N SER A 56 1.30 -9.89 0.59
CA SER A 56 0.83 -10.32 1.92
C SER A 56 1.53 -11.61 2.40
N GLN A 57 1.53 -11.85 3.71
CA GLN A 57 2.01 -13.12 4.29
C GLN A 57 1.20 -14.34 3.81
N HIS A 58 -0.05 -14.15 3.40
CA HIS A 58 -0.93 -15.22 2.89
C HIS A 58 -1.01 -15.28 1.35
N PHE A 59 -0.13 -14.56 0.65
CA PHE A 59 -0.09 -14.59 -0.80
C PHE A 59 0.15 -16.02 -1.33
N PRO A 60 -0.55 -16.48 -2.39
CA PRO A 60 -1.40 -15.72 -3.33
C PRO A 60 -2.88 -15.58 -2.93
N HIS A 61 -3.29 -16.06 -1.77
CA HIS A 61 -4.71 -16.01 -1.36
C HIS A 61 -5.16 -14.57 -1.11
N ASP A 62 -4.32 -13.80 -0.42
CA ASP A 62 -4.49 -12.37 -0.27
C ASP A 62 -4.00 -11.62 -1.51
N ARG A 63 -4.74 -10.59 -1.91
CA ARG A 63 -4.35 -9.72 -3.01
C ARG A 63 -3.06 -8.94 -2.72
N PRO A 64 -2.20 -8.74 -3.73
CA PRO A 64 -1.06 -7.86 -3.59
C PRO A 64 -1.53 -6.42 -3.39
N VAL A 65 -0.67 -5.57 -2.86
CA VAL A 65 -0.93 -4.14 -2.73
C VAL A 65 0.03 -3.39 -3.65
N LEU A 66 -0.52 -2.54 -4.51
CA LEU A 66 0.23 -1.72 -5.45
C LEU A 66 0.15 -0.25 -5.00
N CYS A 67 1.31 0.40 -4.80
CA CYS A 67 1.39 1.79 -4.36
C CYS A 67 2.41 2.59 -5.18
N VAL A 68 2.04 3.78 -5.65
CA VAL A 68 2.98 4.74 -6.26
C VAL A 68 3.65 5.54 -5.15
N LEU A 69 4.98 5.63 -5.15
CA LEU A 69 5.74 6.28 -4.06
C LEU A 69 5.63 7.81 -4.05
N VAL A 70 5.34 8.42 -5.20
CA VAL A 70 5.15 9.86 -5.34
C VAL A 70 3.64 10.17 -5.42
N PRO A 71 3.13 11.18 -4.69
CA PRO A 71 1.74 11.59 -4.81
C PRO A 71 1.37 11.91 -6.25
N LEU A 72 0.39 11.19 -6.78
CA LEU A 72 -0.08 11.30 -8.16
C LEU A 72 -1.59 11.47 -8.16
N GLN A 73 -2.08 12.53 -8.82
CA GLN A 73 -3.51 12.71 -9.07
C GLN A 73 -3.89 11.94 -10.34
N HIS A 74 -4.46 10.75 -10.17
CA HIS A 74 -4.86 9.90 -11.29
C HIS A 74 -6.16 9.14 -10.95
N PRO A 75 -7.10 8.94 -11.88
CA PRO A 75 -8.37 8.24 -11.59
C PRO A 75 -8.18 6.83 -11.01
N SER A 76 -7.12 6.14 -11.43
CA SER A 76 -6.77 4.79 -10.94
C SER A 76 -5.89 4.80 -9.70
N VAL A 77 -5.55 5.96 -9.12
CA VAL A 77 -4.68 6.07 -7.94
C VAL A 77 -5.39 6.87 -6.86
N ASP A 78 -5.54 6.27 -5.68
CA ASP A 78 -6.18 6.95 -4.56
C ASP A 78 -5.26 8.04 -3.94
N PRO A 79 -5.78 8.93 -3.07
CA PRO A 79 -4.96 9.94 -2.41
C PRO A 79 -3.83 9.39 -1.51
N SER A 80 -3.89 8.10 -1.16
CA SER A 80 -2.83 7.41 -0.40
C SER A 80 -1.74 6.82 -1.30
N GLY A 81 -1.90 6.91 -2.63
CA GLY A 81 -1.01 6.37 -3.64
C GLY A 81 -1.32 4.93 -4.05
N ARG A 82 -2.39 4.31 -3.55
CA ARG A 82 -2.76 2.93 -3.92
C ARG A 82 -3.38 2.88 -5.30
N VAL A 83 -3.00 1.87 -6.08
CA VAL A 83 -3.46 1.68 -7.45
C VAL A 83 -4.66 0.73 -7.49
N HIS A 84 -5.70 1.15 -8.20
CA HIS A 84 -6.92 0.38 -8.46
C HIS A 84 -6.98 -0.02 -9.93
N VAL A 85 -6.90 -1.33 -10.19
CA VAL A 85 -7.05 -1.93 -11.52
C VAL A 85 -7.95 -3.16 -11.46
N ARG A 86 -8.57 -3.53 -12.58
CA ARG A 86 -9.58 -4.60 -12.62
C ARG A 86 -8.95 -5.96 -12.31
N GLY A 87 -7.72 -6.21 -12.78
CA GLY A 87 -6.97 -7.41 -12.45
C GLY A 87 -6.77 -7.59 -10.93
N LEU A 88 -6.59 -6.47 -10.20
CA LEU A 88 -6.43 -6.49 -8.75
C LEU A 88 -7.76 -6.69 -8.01
N GLU A 89 -8.86 -6.13 -8.51
CA GLU A 89 -10.20 -6.34 -7.96
C GLU A 89 -10.69 -7.78 -8.14
N ARG A 90 -10.28 -8.42 -9.24
CA ARG A 90 -10.57 -9.83 -9.53
C ARG A 90 -9.63 -10.80 -8.81
N TRP A 91 -8.60 -10.29 -8.13
CA TRP A 91 -7.66 -11.11 -7.39
C TRP A 91 -8.38 -11.89 -6.28
N GLY A 92 -8.31 -13.21 -6.32
CA GLY A 92 -8.99 -14.08 -5.35
C GLY A 92 -10.50 -14.25 -5.57
N ALA A 93 -11.16 -13.41 -6.38
CA ALA A 93 -12.61 -13.51 -6.64
C ALA A 93 -13.02 -14.82 -7.35
N LEU A 94 -12.07 -15.47 -8.04
CA LEU A 94 -12.27 -16.77 -8.70
C LEU A 94 -11.89 -17.98 -7.82
N GLY A 95 -11.38 -17.75 -6.59
CA GLY A 95 -10.68 -18.76 -5.80
C GLY A 95 -11.51 -19.60 -4.82
N ALA A 96 -12.80 -19.29 -4.59
CA ALA A 96 -13.58 -19.97 -3.55
C ALA A 96 -14.05 -21.41 -3.91
N HIS A 97 -13.87 -21.87 -5.15
CA HIS A 97 -14.36 -23.20 -5.59
C HIS A 97 -13.28 -24.26 -5.85
N HIS A 98 -11.98 -23.97 -5.65
CA HIS A 98 -10.90 -24.88 -6.06
C HIS A 98 -10.29 -25.77 -4.96
N LEU A 99 -11.04 -26.11 -3.91
CA LEU A 99 -10.60 -27.03 -2.85
C LEU A 99 -10.71 -28.54 -3.21
N PHE A 100 -10.71 -28.92 -4.49
CA PHE A 100 -10.62 -30.34 -4.88
C PHE A 100 -9.26 -30.69 -5.50
N PRO A 101 -8.66 -31.83 -5.11
CA PRO A 101 -7.35 -32.24 -5.56
C PRO A 101 -7.39 -32.58 -7.05
N GLN A 102 -6.44 -32.01 -7.80
CA GLN A 102 -6.17 -32.28 -9.20
C GLN A 102 -6.02 -33.79 -9.46
N ARG A 103 -7.01 -34.37 -10.12
CA ARG A 103 -6.80 -35.56 -10.96
C ARG A 103 -6.17 -35.10 -12.27
N VAL A 104 -5.08 -35.77 -12.62
CA VAL A 104 -4.32 -35.65 -13.86
C VAL A 104 -5.26 -35.76 -15.08
N GLY A 105 -5.26 -34.76 -15.97
CA GLY A 105 -5.67 -34.98 -17.36
C GLY A 105 -6.66 -34.03 -18.05
N ILE A 106 -7.04 -32.87 -17.49
CA ILE A 106 -7.86 -31.88 -18.23
C ILE A 106 -7.18 -30.50 -18.21
N PRO A 107 -6.90 -29.88 -19.38
CA PRO A 107 -6.32 -28.53 -19.45
C PRO A 107 -7.38 -27.45 -19.21
N THR A 108 -6.95 -26.32 -18.63
CA THR A 108 -7.73 -25.11 -18.24
C THR A 108 -8.23 -25.06 -16.79
N GLY A 109 -7.34 -25.36 -15.85
CA GLY A 109 -7.37 -24.74 -14.53
C GLY A 109 -6.97 -23.27 -14.68
N ILE A 110 -7.90 -22.36 -14.38
CA ILE A 110 -7.64 -20.92 -14.35
C ILE A 110 -6.65 -20.67 -13.22
N THR A 111 -5.38 -20.52 -13.57
CA THR A 111 -4.33 -20.08 -12.67
C THR A 111 -4.72 -18.75 -12.04
N PRO A 112 -4.31 -18.46 -10.79
CA PRO A 112 -4.48 -17.12 -10.23
C PRO A 112 -3.99 -16.08 -11.24
N PRO A 113 -4.67 -14.93 -11.36
CA PRO A 113 -4.30 -13.90 -12.33
C PRO A 113 -2.79 -13.65 -12.25
N ASP A 114 -2.13 -13.72 -13.40
CA ASP A 114 -0.69 -13.52 -13.50
C ASP A 114 -0.33 -12.15 -12.91
N LEU A 115 0.50 -12.14 -11.87
CA LEU A 115 0.91 -10.92 -11.18
C LEU A 115 1.60 -9.94 -12.15
N VAL A 116 2.35 -10.47 -13.11
CA VAL A 116 2.99 -9.67 -14.16
C VAL A 116 1.92 -8.97 -14.99
N ALA A 117 0.87 -9.68 -15.40
CA ALA A 117 -0.23 -9.10 -16.17
C ALA A 117 -0.96 -7.98 -15.40
N VAL A 118 -1.22 -8.17 -14.10
CA VAL A 118 -1.84 -7.14 -13.24
C VAL A 118 -0.96 -5.90 -13.13
N ILE A 119 0.36 -6.07 -13.02
CA ILE A 119 1.29 -4.94 -12.97
C ILE A 119 1.38 -4.23 -14.33
N ARG A 120 1.33 -4.97 -15.44
CA ARG A 120 1.25 -4.35 -16.78
C ARG A 120 -0.03 -3.53 -16.94
N GLU A 121 -1.18 -4.05 -16.49
CA GLU A 121 -2.45 -3.30 -16.46
C GLU A 121 -2.32 -2.03 -15.59
N ALA A 122 -1.64 -2.10 -14.44
CA ALA A 122 -1.39 -0.94 -13.59
C ALA A 122 -0.54 0.13 -14.30
N PHE A 123 0.51 -0.27 -15.02
CA PHE A 123 1.30 0.67 -15.81
C PHE A 123 0.53 1.27 -16.97
N GLU A 124 -0.27 0.46 -17.67
CA GLU A 124 -1.14 0.94 -18.74
C GLU A 124 -2.16 1.95 -18.22
N ALA A 125 -2.78 1.67 -17.07
CA ALA A 125 -3.73 2.57 -16.44
C ALA A 125 -3.08 3.90 -16.05
N ILE A 126 -1.88 3.88 -15.46
CA ILE A 126 -1.20 5.09 -14.93
C ILE A 126 -0.54 5.93 -16.04
N LEU A 127 0.11 5.29 -17.01
CA LEU A 127 0.96 5.95 -18.01
C LEU A 127 0.28 6.09 -19.38
N GLY A 128 -0.78 5.32 -19.62
CA GLY A 128 -1.29 5.03 -20.95
C GLY A 128 -0.43 4.01 -21.70
N GLU A 129 -1.06 3.27 -22.62
CA GLU A 129 -0.44 2.20 -23.39
C GLU A 129 0.84 2.64 -24.12
N ALA A 130 0.79 3.79 -24.81
CA ALA A 130 1.92 4.29 -25.61
C ALA A 130 3.15 4.65 -24.76
N THR A 131 2.96 5.20 -23.56
CA THR A 131 4.06 5.58 -22.68
C THR A 131 4.64 4.35 -21.98
N ALA A 132 3.78 3.43 -21.53
CA ALA A 132 4.21 2.17 -20.91
C ALA A 132 5.02 1.30 -21.89
N ALA A 133 4.60 1.23 -23.16
CA ALA A 133 5.36 0.53 -24.21
C ALA A 133 6.74 1.14 -24.45
N LYS A 134 6.85 2.47 -24.53
CA LYS A 134 8.14 3.17 -24.71
C LYS A 134 9.14 2.90 -23.59
N GLN A 135 8.65 2.64 -22.38
CA GLN A 135 9.49 2.32 -21.22
C GLN A 135 9.75 0.81 -21.07
N GLY A 136 9.31 -0.03 -22.03
CA GLY A 136 9.48 -1.48 -21.98
C GLY A 136 8.60 -2.19 -20.96
N LEU A 137 7.61 -1.51 -20.37
CA LEU A 137 6.81 -2.03 -19.27
C LEU A 137 5.68 -2.98 -19.74
N LEU A 138 5.39 -3.05 -21.03
CA LEU A 138 4.35 -3.94 -21.59
C LEU A 138 4.88 -5.22 -22.24
N GLY A 139 6.21 -5.45 -22.25
CA GLY A 139 6.77 -6.76 -22.58
C GLY A 139 6.67 -7.16 -24.06
N GLY A 140 6.84 -6.22 -24.98
CA GLY A 140 7.03 -6.56 -26.39
C GLY A 140 8.34 -7.33 -26.63
N PRO A 141 8.41 -8.23 -27.62
CA PRO A 141 9.65 -8.91 -27.96
C PRO A 141 10.71 -7.87 -28.32
N ALA A 142 11.86 -7.95 -27.64
CA ALA A 142 13.01 -7.08 -27.88
C ALA A 142 13.54 -7.28 -29.31
N GLY A 143 13.02 -6.48 -30.24
CA GLY A 143 13.62 -6.27 -31.54
C GLY A 143 14.91 -5.49 -31.36
N VAL A 144 16.03 -6.18 -31.48
CA VAL A 144 17.36 -5.59 -31.62
C VAL A 144 17.39 -4.89 -32.98
N ASP A 145 17.41 -3.56 -32.99
CA ASP A 145 18.20 -2.77 -33.95
C ASP A 145 18.06 -1.26 -33.71
N GLY A 146 19.21 -0.61 -33.52
CA GLY A 146 19.54 0.49 -34.44
C GLY A 146 19.52 1.95 -33.96
N VAL A 147 20.71 2.42 -33.58
CA VAL A 147 21.35 3.67 -34.06
C VAL A 147 20.94 5.02 -33.47
N ALA A 148 22.01 5.74 -33.10
CA ALA A 148 22.11 7.11 -32.62
C ALA A 148 21.61 8.19 -33.60
N GLY A 149 21.18 9.35 -33.07
CA GLY A 149 21.04 10.56 -33.89
C GLY A 149 20.29 11.73 -33.26
N SER A 150 21.03 12.59 -32.56
CA SER A 150 20.93 14.07 -32.48
C SER A 150 19.65 14.81 -32.03
N PRO A 151 19.81 16.03 -31.47
CA PRO A 151 18.72 16.83 -30.90
C PRO A 151 18.13 17.81 -31.93
N ALA A 152 16.81 17.99 -31.90
CA ALA A 152 16.13 19.04 -32.68
C ALA A 152 15.23 19.91 -31.79
N ARG A 153 15.48 21.22 -31.93
CA ARG A 153 14.75 22.37 -31.41
C ARG A 153 13.33 22.45 -31.97
N GLY A 154 12.42 22.93 -31.10
CA GLY A 154 11.34 23.86 -31.44
C GLY A 154 10.03 23.23 -31.89
N ARG A 155 8.93 23.55 -31.21
CA ARG A 155 7.84 24.42 -31.74
C ARG A 155 6.61 24.39 -30.83
N ASP A 156 6.29 25.57 -30.32
CA ASP A 156 4.99 26.19 -30.01
C ASP A 156 3.73 25.33 -29.77
N GLY A 157 3.13 25.59 -28.59
CA GLY A 157 1.79 26.16 -28.51
C GLY A 157 0.61 25.20 -28.62
N GLN A 158 0.08 24.75 -27.47
CA GLN A 158 -1.30 24.30 -27.40
C GLN A 158 -1.96 24.66 -26.07
N LEU A 159 -3.07 25.39 -26.19
CA LEU A 159 -3.97 25.88 -25.14
C LEU A 159 -4.46 24.74 -24.24
N VAL A 160 -4.27 24.91 -22.93
CA VAL A 160 -4.87 24.05 -21.90
C VAL A 160 -6.30 24.53 -21.66
N SER A 161 -7.26 23.78 -22.17
CA SER A 161 -8.68 23.94 -21.88
C SER A 161 -8.95 23.48 -20.44
N LEU A 162 -9.25 24.43 -19.55
CA LEU A 162 -9.73 24.17 -18.19
C LEU A 162 -11.22 23.85 -18.23
N THR A 163 -11.57 22.57 -18.22
CA THR A 163 -12.93 22.11 -17.91
C THR A 163 -12.86 21.10 -16.78
N GLY A 164 -13.18 21.57 -15.56
CA GLY A 164 -13.40 20.74 -14.39
C GLY A 164 -14.66 19.89 -14.58
N GLY A 165 -14.45 18.57 -14.73
CA GLY A 165 -15.52 17.59 -14.80
C GLY A 165 -16.03 17.24 -13.41
N LEU A 166 -17.15 17.85 -13.01
CA LEU A 166 -18.05 17.25 -12.05
C LEU A 166 -18.62 15.99 -12.71
N ALA A 167 -18.39 14.84 -12.09
CA ALA A 167 -18.87 13.54 -12.54
C ALA A 167 -20.40 13.54 -12.55
N SER A 168 -20.99 13.78 -13.72
CA SER A 168 -22.37 13.43 -14.02
C SER A 168 -22.50 11.92 -13.98
N PRO A 169 -23.55 11.36 -13.35
CA PRO A 169 -23.87 9.95 -13.51
C PRO A 169 -24.28 9.75 -14.97
N SER A 170 -23.40 9.12 -15.74
CA SER A 170 -23.71 8.61 -17.07
C SER A 170 -24.73 7.47 -16.91
N ALA A 171 -26.00 7.86 -16.87
CA ALA A 171 -27.11 6.97 -17.14
C ALA A 171 -26.87 6.37 -18.54
N PHE A 172 -26.54 5.08 -18.55
CA PHE A 172 -26.65 4.26 -19.73
C PHE A 172 -28.10 4.32 -20.20
N TYR A 173 -28.37 5.13 -21.23
CA TYR A 173 -29.58 5.00 -22.02
C TYR A 173 -29.41 3.73 -22.85
N ASP A 174 -29.79 2.59 -22.26
CA ASP A 174 -30.00 1.36 -22.99
C ASP A 174 -31.17 1.61 -23.94
N ASN A 175 -30.83 1.85 -25.21
CA ASN A 175 -31.73 2.10 -26.32
C ASN A 175 -32.38 0.76 -26.75
N SER A 176 -33.14 0.17 -25.85
CA SER A 176 -34.09 -0.88 -26.18
C SER A 176 -35.35 -0.22 -26.72
N SER A 177 -35.40 -0.10 -28.04
CA SER A 177 -36.58 0.23 -28.85
C SER A 177 -37.66 -0.84 -28.66
N ASN A 178 -38.31 -0.84 -27.49
CA ASN A 178 -39.48 -1.66 -27.24
C ASN A 178 -40.71 -0.78 -27.39
N ASN A 179 -41.62 -1.26 -28.23
CA ASN A 179 -42.76 -0.57 -28.82
C ASN A 179 -43.85 -0.25 -27.78
N ASN A 180 -43.53 0.55 -26.77
CA ASN A 180 -44.50 1.04 -25.80
C ASN A 180 -45.23 2.23 -26.42
N HIS A 181 -46.45 1.99 -26.91
CA HIS A 181 -47.40 3.04 -27.23
C HIS A 181 -47.55 3.96 -26.02
N SER A 182 -46.86 5.11 -26.07
CA SER A 182 -47.24 6.27 -25.28
C SER A 182 -48.71 6.51 -25.57
N MET A 183 -49.59 6.33 -24.58
CA MET A 183 -51.00 6.70 -24.69
C MET A 183 -51.01 8.18 -25.11
N GLU A 184 -51.34 8.46 -26.37
CA GLU A 184 -51.49 9.84 -26.78
C GLU A 184 -52.62 10.47 -25.94
N PRO A 185 -52.49 11.76 -25.58
CA PRO A 185 -53.56 12.49 -24.88
C PRO A 185 -54.92 12.40 -25.61
N SER A 186 -54.88 12.27 -26.94
CA SER A 186 -56.04 12.06 -27.81
C SER A 186 -56.79 10.77 -27.47
N ALA A 187 -56.10 9.63 -27.37
CA ALA A 187 -56.69 8.32 -27.08
C ALA A 187 -57.38 8.26 -25.69
N PHE A 188 -56.86 8.99 -24.70
CA PHE A 188 -57.50 9.13 -23.40
C PHE A 188 -58.81 9.93 -23.48
N MET A 189 -58.80 11.02 -24.25
CA MET A 189 -59.98 11.87 -24.46
C MET A 189 -61.04 11.16 -25.31
N GLU A 190 -60.63 10.33 -26.27
CA GLU A 190 -61.53 9.55 -27.14
C GLU A 190 -62.28 8.43 -26.41
N GLY A 191 -61.70 7.89 -25.33
CA GLY A 191 -62.34 6.87 -24.50
C GLY A 191 -63.42 7.40 -23.53
N LEU A 192 -63.54 8.72 -23.38
CA LEU A 192 -64.48 9.35 -22.45
C LEU A 192 -65.83 9.64 -23.14
N PRO A 193 -66.97 9.39 -22.47
CA PRO A 193 -68.28 9.71 -23.03
C PRO A 193 -68.40 11.23 -23.23
N THR A 194 -69.04 11.64 -24.33
CA THR A 194 -69.17 13.05 -24.74
C THR A 194 -69.84 13.95 -23.70
N ALA A 195 -70.76 13.39 -22.89
CA ALA A 195 -71.36 14.10 -21.76
C ALA A 195 -70.32 14.51 -20.71
N ARG A 196 -69.35 13.63 -20.42
CA ARG A 196 -68.28 13.88 -19.46
C ARG A 196 -67.23 14.85 -19.99
N LEU A 197 -66.93 14.80 -21.29
CA LEU A 197 -66.06 15.78 -21.93
C LEU A 197 -66.64 17.20 -21.88
N ARG A 198 -67.95 17.33 -22.11
CA ARG A 198 -68.64 18.63 -21.97
C ARG A 198 -68.59 19.14 -20.54
N GLU A 199 -68.87 18.28 -19.56
CA GLU A 199 -68.79 18.61 -18.13
C GLU A 199 -67.36 19.04 -17.73
N MET A 200 -66.33 18.36 -18.23
CA MET A 200 -64.93 18.73 -17.98
C MET A 200 -64.52 20.05 -18.64
N LEU A 201 -65.11 20.41 -19.79
CA LEU A 201 -64.88 21.71 -20.43
C LEU A 201 -65.58 22.85 -19.69
N GLU A 202 -66.73 22.58 -19.06
CA GLU A 202 -67.47 23.55 -18.26
C GLU A 202 -66.86 23.72 -16.85
N ASN A 203 -66.18 22.69 -16.32
CA ASN A 203 -65.57 22.68 -14.99
C ASN A 203 -64.03 22.50 -15.05
N GLU A 204 -63.29 23.61 -15.02
CA GLU A 204 -61.82 23.62 -15.06
C GLU A 204 -61.17 22.77 -13.95
N ALA A 205 -61.80 22.67 -12.78
CA ALA A 205 -61.29 21.86 -11.69
C ALA A 205 -61.35 20.35 -12.01
N GLU A 206 -62.35 19.90 -12.75
CA GLU A 206 -62.45 18.51 -13.20
C GLU A 206 -61.47 18.21 -14.32
N LEU A 207 -61.26 19.15 -15.25
CA LEU A 207 -60.22 19.05 -16.27
C LEU A 207 -58.83 18.88 -15.64
N LYS A 208 -58.50 19.71 -14.64
CA LYS A 208 -57.21 19.61 -13.92
C LYS A 208 -57.06 18.27 -13.21
N LYS A 209 -58.14 17.75 -12.59
CA LYS A 209 -58.12 16.42 -11.95
C LYS A 209 -57.89 15.31 -12.97
N ALA A 210 -58.57 15.34 -14.12
CA ALA A 210 -58.42 14.36 -15.17
C ALA A 210 -57.04 14.41 -15.84
N ALA A 211 -56.51 15.61 -16.08
CA ALA A 211 -55.15 15.80 -16.58
C ALA A 211 -54.12 15.28 -15.57
N ALA A 212 -54.31 15.51 -14.27
CA ALA A 212 -53.44 14.97 -13.23
C ALA A 212 -53.51 13.44 -13.12
N THR A 213 -54.69 12.83 -13.32
CA THR A 213 -54.80 11.36 -13.36
C THR A 213 -54.10 10.77 -14.58
N TRP A 214 -54.30 11.37 -15.77
CA TRP A 214 -53.62 10.92 -16.97
C TRP A 214 -52.10 11.07 -16.86
N LEU A 215 -51.63 12.22 -16.33
CA LEU A 215 -50.21 12.48 -16.17
C LEU A 215 -49.53 11.42 -15.29
N LYS A 216 -50.20 10.92 -14.25
CA LYS A 216 -49.68 9.83 -13.39
C LYS A 216 -49.43 8.53 -14.16
N ASP A 217 -50.22 8.26 -15.19
CA ASP A 217 -50.12 7.04 -15.98
C ASP A 217 -49.09 7.15 -17.12
N THR A 218 -48.56 8.35 -17.39
CA THR A 218 -47.54 8.55 -18.42
C THR A 218 -46.22 7.85 -18.06
N PRO A 219 -45.46 7.37 -19.06
CA PRO A 219 -44.14 6.79 -18.83
C PRO A 219 -43.18 7.79 -18.16
N ALA A 220 -43.34 9.09 -18.42
CA ALA A 220 -42.57 10.14 -17.77
C ALA A 220 -42.85 10.23 -16.26
N ALA A 221 -44.12 10.14 -15.84
CA ALA A 221 -44.44 10.15 -14.41
C ALA A 221 -43.97 8.89 -13.68
N ARG A 222 -44.04 7.72 -14.32
CA ARG A 222 -43.46 6.47 -13.77
C ARG A 222 -41.94 6.59 -13.61
N ALA A 223 -41.24 7.10 -14.62
CA ALA A 223 -39.81 7.35 -14.54
C ALA A 223 -39.44 8.34 -13.41
N LEU A 224 -40.22 9.41 -13.23
CA LEU A 224 -40.02 10.34 -12.11
C LEU A 224 -40.24 9.67 -10.75
N GLU A 225 -41.25 8.81 -10.62
CA GLU A 225 -41.49 8.07 -9.38
C GLU A 225 -40.39 7.03 -9.10
N ASP A 226 -39.88 6.37 -10.14
CA ASP A 226 -38.74 5.48 -10.05
C ASP A 226 -37.48 6.21 -9.57
N VAL A 227 -37.19 7.39 -10.14
CA VAL A 227 -36.08 8.24 -9.69
C VAL A 227 -36.29 8.68 -8.23
N ARG A 228 -37.50 9.05 -7.83
CA ARG A 228 -37.81 9.39 -6.43
C ARG A 228 -37.61 8.21 -5.49
N ARG A 229 -38.00 7.01 -5.91
CA ARG A 229 -37.80 5.78 -5.14
C ARG A 229 -36.32 5.44 -5.01
N GLN A 230 -35.56 5.53 -6.10
CA GLN A 230 -34.11 5.33 -6.09
C GLN A 230 -33.39 6.36 -5.21
N ASN A 231 -33.76 7.63 -5.29
CA ASN A 231 -33.19 8.69 -4.44
C ASN A 231 -33.50 8.46 -2.96
N ARG A 232 -34.71 7.98 -2.62
CA ARG A 232 -35.06 7.61 -1.24
C ARG A 232 -34.24 6.43 -0.75
N ALA A 233 -34.14 5.36 -1.54
CA ALA A 233 -33.32 4.19 -1.21
C ALA A 233 -31.84 4.59 -1.01
N ALA A 234 -31.28 5.38 -1.93
CA ALA A 234 -29.91 5.87 -1.81
C ALA A 234 -29.70 6.76 -0.58
N ALA A 235 -30.69 7.57 -0.19
CA ALA A 235 -30.63 8.37 1.03
C ALA A 235 -30.66 7.49 2.29
N GLU A 236 -31.49 6.44 2.32
CA GLU A 236 -31.55 5.47 3.41
C GLU A 236 -30.24 4.69 3.53
N ASP A 237 -29.68 4.22 2.41
CA ASP A 237 -28.38 3.55 2.36
C ASP A 237 -27.26 4.48 2.86
N ASN A 238 -27.23 5.73 2.40
CA ASN A 238 -26.25 6.73 2.86
C ASN A 238 -26.35 6.98 4.37
N GLN A 239 -27.55 7.01 4.92
CA GLN A 239 -27.76 7.13 6.36
C GLN A 239 -27.29 5.87 7.12
N ALA A 240 -27.52 4.68 6.57
CA ALA A 240 -27.03 3.42 7.15
C ALA A 240 -25.50 3.36 7.14
N LEU A 241 -24.86 3.74 6.03
CA LEU A 241 -23.40 3.86 5.92
C LEU A 241 -22.84 4.87 6.92
N ALA A 242 -23.48 6.02 7.11
CA ALA A 242 -23.05 7.01 8.09
C ALA A 242 -23.02 6.44 9.51
N ARG A 243 -24.05 5.68 9.91
CA ARG A 243 -24.11 5.00 11.21
C ARG A 243 -23.01 3.95 11.37
N ALA A 244 -22.75 3.15 10.33
CA ALA A 244 -21.68 2.15 10.34
C ALA A 244 -20.29 2.81 10.48
N ILE A 245 -20.08 3.97 9.83
CA ILE A 245 -18.84 4.74 9.97
C ILE A 245 -18.68 5.26 11.40
N GLU A 246 -19.75 5.72 12.05
CA GLU A 246 -19.71 6.18 13.44
C GLU A 246 -19.40 5.03 14.41
N GLU A 247 -20.00 3.85 14.22
CA GLU A 247 -19.70 2.65 15.01
C GLU A 247 -18.23 2.22 14.84
N ALA A 248 -17.74 2.16 13.61
CA ALA A 248 -16.34 1.84 13.33
C ALA A 248 -15.37 2.85 13.97
N ARG A 249 -15.70 4.14 13.95
CA ARG A 249 -14.94 5.18 14.66
C ARG A 249 -14.93 4.95 16.18
N GLY A 250 -16.07 4.54 16.74
CA GLY A 250 -16.18 4.12 18.14
C GLY A 250 -15.26 2.97 18.49
N HIS A 251 -15.26 1.89 17.69
CA HIS A 251 -14.36 0.75 17.89
C HIS A 251 -12.88 1.14 17.80
N VAL A 252 -12.50 1.98 16.82
CA VAL A 252 -11.12 2.48 16.71
C VAL A 252 -10.73 3.31 17.93
N ALA A 253 -11.64 4.15 18.44
CA ALA A 253 -11.39 4.92 19.66
C ALA A 253 -11.16 4.01 20.88
N ILE A 254 -12.00 2.98 21.05
CA ILE A 254 -11.88 1.99 22.14
C ILE A 254 -10.52 1.28 22.05
N VAL A 255 -10.18 0.68 20.91
CA VAL A 255 -8.92 -0.06 20.71
C VAL A 255 -7.71 0.83 20.94
N ARG A 256 -7.77 2.09 20.48
CA ARG A 256 -6.70 3.06 20.68
C ARG A 256 -6.52 3.44 22.15
N SER A 257 -7.62 3.60 22.87
CA SER A 257 -7.60 3.97 24.30
C SER A 257 -7.28 2.82 25.25
N GLY A 258 -7.64 1.59 24.89
CA GLY A 258 -7.45 0.40 25.72
C GLY A 258 -6.14 -0.31 25.39
N ASP A 259 -6.23 -1.33 24.53
CA ASP A 259 -5.14 -2.27 24.28
C ASP A 259 -3.89 -1.60 23.71
N TYR A 260 -4.06 -0.68 22.76
CA TYR A 260 -2.92 0.00 22.15
C TYR A 260 -2.16 0.89 23.15
N ALA A 261 -2.88 1.62 24.00
CA ALA A 261 -2.26 2.45 25.03
C ALA A 261 -1.49 1.60 26.05
N ALA A 262 -2.05 0.47 26.48
CA ALA A 262 -1.41 -0.46 27.39
C ALA A 262 -0.15 -1.11 26.76
N MET A 263 -0.25 -1.60 25.52
CA MET A 263 0.89 -2.16 24.79
C MET A 263 2.00 -1.14 24.56
N ARG A 264 1.62 0.10 24.20
CA ARG A 264 2.59 1.19 24.03
C ARG A 264 3.30 1.52 25.34
N ALA A 265 2.59 1.57 26.47
CA ALA A 265 3.20 1.81 27.77
C ALA A 265 4.20 0.70 28.15
N LEU A 266 3.83 -0.57 27.93
CA LEU A 266 4.74 -1.71 28.15
C LEU A 266 5.98 -1.64 27.25
N PHE A 267 5.79 -1.28 25.98
CA PHE A 267 6.92 -1.09 25.06
C PHE A 267 7.85 0.02 25.55
N GLU A 268 7.31 1.18 25.92
CA GLU A 268 8.10 2.30 26.44
C GLU A 268 8.84 1.93 27.74
N GLU A 269 8.23 1.14 28.62
CA GLU A 269 8.87 0.61 29.83
C GLU A 269 10.04 -0.33 29.50
N LEU A 270 9.81 -1.33 28.63
CA LEU A 270 10.84 -2.28 28.21
C LEU A 270 11.99 -1.58 27.48
N TYR A 271 11.67 -0.59 26.64
CA TYR A 271 12.65 0.22 25.94
C TYR A 271 13.53 1.01 26.93
N LYS A 272 12.92 1.68 27.92
CA LYS A 272 13.67 2.37 28.99
C LYS A 272 14.55 1.41 29.78
N ARG A 273 14.08 0.20 30.06
CA ARG A 273 14.89 -0.83 30.75
C ARG A 273 16.07 -1.26 29.89
N GLN A 274 15.87 -1.47 28.60
CA GLN A 274 16.94 -1.80 27.65
C GLN A 274 17.96 -0.66 27.58
N GLU A 275 17.50 0.59 27.46
CA GLU A 275 18.36 1.77 27.44
C GLU A 275 19.19 1.89 28.72
N ALA A 276 18.58 1.65 29.89
CA ALA A 276 19.29 1.64 31.17
C ALA A 276 20.35 0.53 31.26
N VAL A 277 20.09 -0.63 30.65
CA VAL A 277 21.07 -1.73 30.57
C VAL A 277 22.20 -1.36 29.62
N LEU A 278 21.90 -0.81 28.44
CA LEU A 278 22.90 -0.35 27.49
C LEU A 278 23.73 0.83 28.03
N ALA A 279 23.15 1.71 28.84
CA ALA A 279 23.88 2.77 29.51
C ALA A 279 24.88 2.25 30.56
N LYS A 280 24.62 1.07 31.15
CA LYS A 280 25.49 0.46 32.18
C LYS A 280 26.47 -0.57 31.62
N MET A 281 26.04 -1.34 30.63
CA MET A 281 26.75 -2.50 30.07
C MET A 281 27.02 -2.36 28.57
N GLY A 282 26.77 -1.19 27.98
CA GLY A 282 27.10 -0.93 26.59
C GLY A 282 28.59 -1.14 26.34
N THR A 283 28.93 -1.65 25.16
CA THR A 283 30.31 -1.96 24.75
C THR A 283 31.24 -0.78 24.99
N ASN A 284 30.81 0.44 24.63
CA ASN A 284 31.57 1.66 24.87
C ASN A 284 31.86 1.91 26.36
N LYS A 285 30.91 1.65 27.25
CA LYS A 285 31.10 1.82 28.71
C LYS A 285 32.02 0.76 29.30
N LEU A 286 31.97 -0.47 28.78
CA LEU A 286 32.89 -1.54 29.17
C LEU A 286 34.32 -1.25 28.67
N LEU A 287 34.47 -0.75 27.44
CA LEU A 287 35.77 -0.31 26.90
C LEU A 287 36.33 0.87 27.68
N GLU A 288 35.50 1.85 28.04
CA GLU A 288 35.89 2.98 28.89
C GLU A 288 36.39 2.50 30.25
N ARG A 289 35.71 1.53 30.88
CA ARG A 289 36.17 0.92 32.14
C ARG A 289 37.48 0.16 31.97
N LEU A 290 37.66 -0.60 30.88
CA LEU A 290 38.91 -1.30 30.61
C LEU A 290 40.08 -0.33 30.42
N ARG A 291 39.86 0.80 29.75
CA ARG A 291 40.85 1.89 29.63
C ARG A 291 41.21 2.45 31.00
N GLN A 292 40.21 2.82 31.80
CA GLN A 292 40.44 3.35 33.15
C GLN A 292 41.19 2.36 34.05
N GLU A 293 40.91 1.06 33.98
CA GLU A 293 41.64 0.04 34.74
C GLU A 293 43.07 -0.14 34.24
N ALA A 294 43.32 -0.07 32.92
CA ALA A 294 44.67 -0.07 32.37
C ALA A 294 45.48 1.15 32.85
N ASP A 295 44.91 2.35 32.77
CA ASP A 295 45.57 3.59 33.22
C ASP A 295 45.89 3.54 34.72
N LYS A 296 44.99 2.99 35.55
CA LYS A 296 45.24 2.79 36.99
C LYS A 296 46.37 1.80 37.25
N ALA A 297 46.44 0.70 36.49
CA ALA A 297 47.49 -0.29 36.65
C ALA A 297 48.86 0.27 36.24
N ASP A 298 48.91 1.12 35.20
CA ASP A 298 50.12 1.83 34.79
C ASP A 298 50.59 2.81 35.88
N ALA A 299 49.68 3.64 36.37
CA ALA A 299 49.96 4.59 37.46
C ALA A 299 50.43 3.88 38.75
N ALA A 300 49.87 2.71 39.07
CA ALA A 300 50.33 1.92 40.22
C ALA A 300 51.76 1.40 40.04
N SER A 301 52.16 1.06 38.81
CA SER A 301 53.53 0.65 38.52
C SER A 301 54.52 1.81 38.65
N ASP A 302 54.11 3.02 38.25
CA ASP A 302 54.88 4.24 38.42
C ASP A 302 55.03 4.60 39.91
N GLU A 303 53.98 4.44 40.73
CA GLU A 303 54.07 4.64 42.19
C GLU A 303 55.06 3.66 42.85
N VAL A 304 55.10 2.40 42.41
CA VAL A 304 56.09 1.42 42.91
C VAL A 304 57.51 1.86 42.53
N LEU A 305 57.70 2.37 41.30
CA LEU A 305 58.98 2.89 40.83
C LEU A 305 59.44 4.10 41.64
N ASP A 306 58.57 5.07 41.86
CA ASP A 306 58.85 6.26 42.65
C ASP A 306 59.25 5.89 44.08
N ARG A 307 58.50 4.97 44.72
CA ARG A 307 58.82 4.48 46.06
C ARG A 307 60.17 3.80 46.14
N PHE A 308 60.57 3.06 45.11
CA PHE A 308 61.90 2.47 45.03
C PHE A 308 63.00 3.53 44.86
N GLN A 309 62.79 4.54 44.01
CA GLN A 309 63.74 5.65 43.83
C GLN A 309 63.95 6.46 45.11
N MET A 310 62.90 6.59 45.94
CA MET A 310 63.00 7.20 47.27
C MET A 310 63.72 6.34 48.31
N GLY A 311 64.13 5.11 47.96
CA GLY A 311 64.77 4.16 48.88
C GLY A 311 63.82 3.56 49.91
N SER A 312 62.50 3.71 49.73
CA SER A 312 61.48 3.19 50.67
C SER A 312 61.15 1.71 50.46
N LEU A 313 61.61 1.12 49.35
CA LEU A 313 61.47 -0.31 49.04
C LEU A 313 62.84 -0.97 48.88
N SER A 314 62.96 -2.22 49.35
CA SER A 314 64.11 -3.07 49.02
C SER A 314 64.08 -3.48 47.55
N VAL A 315 65.23 -3.90 47.02
CA VAL A 315 65.35 -4.36 45.63
C VAL A 315 64.45 -5.57 45.38
N GLU A 316 64.41 -6.56 46.28
CA GLU A 316 63.56 -7.73 46.06
C GLU A 316 62.06 -7.37 46.05
N ALA A 317 61.63 -6.54 47.01
CA ALA A 317 60.24 -6.10 47.11
C ALA A 317 59.82 -5.23 45.92
N PHE A 318 60.74 -4.40 45.40
CA PHE A 318 60.50 -3.62 44.19
C PHE A 318 60.28 -4.53 42.99
N VAL A 319 61.17 -5.49 42.74
CA VAL A 319 61.06 -6.39 41.59
C VAL A 319 59.74 -7.16 41.63
N GLU A 320 59.38 -7.71 42.79
CA GLU A 320 58.12 -8.46 42.96
C GLU A 320 56.89 -7.58 42.69
N GLN A 321 56.81 -6.41 43.33
CA GLN A 321 55.64 -5.51 43.19
C GLN A 321 55.55 -4.90 41.79
N TYR A 322 56.68 -4.51 41.21
CA TYR A 322 56.71 -3.86 39.89
C TYR A 322 56.36 -4.84 38.77
N VAL A 323 56.89 -6.07 38.82
CA VAL A 323 56.55 -7.12 37.84
C VAL A 323 55.06 -7.47 37.94
N ALA A 324 54.53 -7.64 39.15
CA ALA A 324 53.10 -7.90 39.34
C ALA A 324 52.21 -6.75 38.80
N ALA A 325 52.59 -5.49 39.05
CA ALA A 325 51.86 -4.33 38.54
C ALA A 325 51.91 -4.24 37.00
N ARG A 326 53.09 -4.46 36.39
CA ARG A 326 53.25 -4.44 34.93
C ARG A 326 52.54 -5.62 34.24
N GLU A 327 52.54 -6.80 34.84
CA GLU A 327 51.76 -7.94 34.34
C GLU A 327 50.26 -7.63 34.34
N ALA A 328 49.74 -7.05 35.42
CA ALA A 328 48.34 -6.64 35.51
C ALA A 328 47.97 -5.59 34.44
N PHE A 329 48.84 -4.61 34.20
CA PHE A 329 48.70 -3.63 33.12
C PHE A 329 48.61 -4.31 31.74
N HIS A 330 49.58 -5.15 31.39
CA HIS A 330 49.63 -5.79 30.07
C HIS A 330 48.45 -6.73 29.83
N ILE A 331 48.01 -7.49 30.84
CA ILE A 331 46.81 -8.34 30.75
C ILE A 331 45.56 -7.49 30.45
N THR A 332 45.44 -6.33 31.09
CA THR A 332 44.26 -5.47 30.96
C THR A 332 44.27 -4.74 29.61
N ASP A 333 45.44 -4.27 29.17
CA ASP A 333 45.61 -3.66 27.85
C ASP A 333 45.37 -4.66 26.71
N LEU A 334 45.84 -5.90 26.83
CA LEU A 334 45.57 -6.94 25.84
C LEU A 334 44.06 -7.25 25.74
N LYS A 335 43.36 -7.32 26.88
CA LYS A 335 41.89 -7.48 26.90
C LYS A 335 41.18 -6.30 26.23
N ARG A 336 41.66 -5.07 26.46
CA ARG A 336 41.14 -3.86 25.82
C ARG A 336 41.34 -3.92 24.30
N GLN A 337 42.54 -4.21 23.82
CA GLN A 337 42.83 -4.33 22.38
C GLN A 337 41.97 -5.42 21.74
N ALA A 338 41.86 -6.59 22.36
CA ALA A 338 41.02 -7.67 21.86
C ALA A 338 39.53 -7.26 21.77
N ALA A 339 39.03 -6.52 22.76
CA ALA A 339 37.66 -6.00 22.77
C ALA A 339 37.42 -4.88 21.75
N GLU A 340 38.43 -4.05 21.47
CA GLU A 340 38.36 -3.02 20.42
C GLU A 340 38.33 -3.66 19.02
N HIS A 341 39.16 -4.67 18.79
CA HIS A 341 39.19 -5.40 17.53
C HIS A 341 37.89 -6.18 17.26
N SER A 342 37.30 -6.82 18.28
CA SER A 342 36.03 -7.55 18.10
C SER A 342 34.83 -6.63 17.87
N ASN A 343 34.90 -5.36 18.26
CA ASN A 343 33.84 -4.38 18.02
C ASN A 343 33.90 -3.76 16.61
N LEU A 344 34.98 -3.99 15.85
CA LEU A 344 35.19 -3.48 14.48
C LEU A 344 34.79 -4.49 13.38
N THR A 345 34.64 -5.77 13.73
CA THR A 345 34.27 -6.86 12.82
C THR A 345 32.79 -7.16 12.87
#